data_AF-A0A813SSI3-F1
#
_entry.id   AF-A0A813SSI3-F1
#
_cell.length_a   1.000
_cell.length_b   1.000
_cell.length_c   1.000
_cell.angle_alpha   90.00
_cell.angle_beta   90.00
_cell.angle_gamma   90.00
#
_symmetry.space_group_name_H-M   'P 1'
#
loop_
_entity.id
_entity.type
_entity.pdbx_description
1 polymer ?
#
loop_
_entity_poly.entity_id
_entity_poly.type
_entity_poly.pdbx_seq_one_letter_code
_entity_poly.pdbx_strand_id
1 'polypeptide(L)'
;MGRVKHQNPRRNHYQNRNFNPNSSNNNMIQIGQHGFFITFTASKESFVRNEVYNLLNRFADQLFGPEFVEEKQLDVNDLNDLDSALESETMKLNETKKAVRRFRIVKSGTKHSFFVNTTLSLTSTNQLIENIFQTSIQTKEQHSRYIERLLPIAFVCKAYDDDLRKLIIRKEFVEHILSLIDGNDNLTDNTIWFDVQAKKSNNTQVKSSHLEEILISDLISRKAEDLNGTTLKRDYKKPQILILLHVIRNVILISIVKHYELFKKYNLASINLTTTVGEKVEEGGEKEEEQQQQQQKKKITFDDDDDDGEEEEEEEDGVDDDKEETKDK
;
A
#
# COMPACT_ATOMS: atom_id res chain seq x y z
N MET A 1 41.72 -27.89 -52.63
CA MET A 1 40.34 -28.34 -52.33
C MET A 1 39.86 -27.63 -51.07
N GLY A 2 39.18 -26.49 -51.22
CA GLY A 2 38.71 -25.66 -50.10
C GLY A 2 37.28 -25.99 -49.70
N ARG A 3 37.03 -26.21 -48.40
CA ARG A 3 35.71 -26.46 -47.80
C ARG A 3 34.78 -25.26 -48.00
N VAL A 4 33.63 -25.49 -48.64
CA VAL A 4 32.52 -24.53 -48.72
C VAL A 4 31.80 -24.50 -47.37
N LYS A 5 31.78 -23.34 -46.71
CA LYS A 5 31.00 -23.11 -45.47
C LYS A 5 29.53 -22.86 -45.86
N HIS A 6 28.65 -23.81 -45.53
CA HIS A 6 27.21 -23.54 -45.56
C HIS A 6 26.83 -22.58 -44.43
N GLN A 7 26.40 -21.37 -44.77
CA GLN A 7 25.76 -20.45 -43.84
C GLN A 7 24.30 -20.88 -43.65
N ASN A 8 23.96 -21.24 -42.41
CA ASN A 8 22.58 -21.50 -41.99
C ASN A 8 21.94 -20.14 -41.60
N PRO A 9 20.82 -19.70 -42.20
CA PRO A 9 20.20 -18.45 -41.80
C PRO A 9 19.47 -18.65 -40.48
N ARG A 10 19.97 -18.04 -39.40
CA ARG A 10 19.26 -17.95 -38.12
C ARG A 10 18.00 -17.11 -38.33
N ARG A 11 16.84 -17.76 -38.41
CA ARG A 11 15.53 -17.10 -38.33
C ARG A 11 15.38 -16.50 -36.94
N ASN A 12 15.60 -15.20 -36.81
CA ASN A 12 15.18 -14.43 -35.65
C ASN A 12 13.65 -14.38 -35.63
N HIS A 13 13.03 -15.22 -34.80
CA HIS A 13 11.63 -15.07 -34.43
C HIS A 13 11.49 -13.85 -33.51
N TYR A 14 11.32 -12.68 -34.10
CA TYR A 14 10.65 -11.58 -33.41
C TYR A 14 9.18 -11.99 -33.25
N GLN A 15 8.86 -12.62 -32.12
CA GLN A 15 7.47 -12.73 -31.69
C GLN A 15 6.99 -11.32 -31.37
N ASN A 16 6.24 -10.74 -32.31
CA ASN A 16 5.41 -9.57 -32.04
C ASN A 16 4.46 -9.93 -30.91
N ARG A 17 4.81 -9.57 -29.68
CA ARG A 17 3.87 -9.56 -28.56
C ARG A 17 2.89 -8.45 -28.90
N ASN A 18 1.74 -8.82 -29.46
CA ASN A 18 0.59 -7.94 -29.58
C ASN A 18 0.33 -7.32 -28.21
N PHE A 19 0.74 -6.06 -28.05
CA PHE A 19 0.52 -5.27 -26.86
C PHE A 19 -0.97 -5.01 -26.79
N ASN A 20 -1.70 -5.85 -26.07
CA ASN A 20 -3.13 -5.65 -25.84
C ASN A 20 -3.29 -4.50 -24.83
N PRO A 21 -3.70 -3.28 -25.24
CA PRO A 21 -3.75 -2.12 -24.36
C PRO A 21 -4.70 -2.33 -23.17
N ASN A 22 -5.68 -3.25 -23.32
CA ASN A 22 -6.63 -3.60 -22.26
C ASN A 22 -6.06 -4.55 -21.18
N SER A 23 -4.94 -5.23 -21.42
CA SER A 23 -4.33 -6.10 -20.40
C SER A 23 -3.55 -5.31 -19.34
N SER A 24 -3.13 -4.08 -19.64
CA SER A 24 -2.31 -3.23 -18.78
C SER A 24 -3.11 -2.63 -17.60
N ASN A 25 -4.36 -2.25 -17.85
CA ASN A 25 -5.19 -1.51 -16.88
C ASN A 25 -5.76 -2.37 -15.74
N ASN A 26 -5.83 -3.70 -15.91
CA ASN A 26 -6.28 -4.60 -14.85
C ASN A 26 -5.28 -4.71 -13.68
N ASN A 27 -4.04 -4.26 -13.88
CA ASN A 27 -2.98 -4.29 -12.86
C ASN A 27 -2.73 -2.94 -12.19
N MET A 28 -3.55 -1.92 -12.44
CA MET A 28 -3.47 -0.61 -11.79
C MET A 28 -4.58 -0.44 -10.76
N ILE A 29 -4.36 0.47 -9.81
CA ILE A 29 -5.39 0.89 -8.85
C ILE A 29 -6.54 1.54 -9.63
N GLN A 30 -7.78 1.15 -9.31
CA GLN A 30 -8.99 1.70 -9.92
C GLN A 30 -9.82 2.47 -8.89
N ILE A 31 -10.63 3.41 -9.38
CA ILE A 31 -11.54 4.22 -8.55
C ILE A 31 -12.58 3.30 -7.90
N GLY A 32 -12.90 3.57 -6.64
CA GLY A 32 -13.88 2.78 -5.88
C GLY A 32 -13.35 1.44 -5.36
N GLN A 33 -12.06 1.12 -5.60
CA GLN A 33 -11.40 0.02 -4.90
C GLN A 33 -11.06 0.41 -3.46
N HIS A 34 -10.89 -0.60 -2.62
CA HIS A 34 -10.42 -0.49 -1.24
C HIS A 34 -9.56 -1.71 -0.90
N GLY A 35 -8.82 -1.63 0.21
CA GLY A 35 -7.93 -2.70 0.63
C GLY A 35 -6.70 -2.17 1.36
N PHE A 36 -5.49 -2.50 0.91
CA PHE A 36 -4.27 -2.19 1.63
C PHE A 36 -3.24 -1.48 0.77
N PHE A 37 -2.65 -0.41 1.29
CA PHE A 37 -1.44 0.18 0.73
C PHE A 37 -0.23 -0.33 1.50
N ILE A 38 0.69 -0.98 0.79
CA ILE A 38 1.83 -1.66 1.38
C ILE A 38 3.13 -1.04 0.87
N THR A 39 3.98 -0.63 1.79
CA THR A 39 5.38 -0.25 1.49
C THR A 39 6.32 -1.32 2.04
N PHE A 40 7.43 -1.54 1.35
CA PHE A 40 8.35 -2.62 1.67
C PHE A 40 9.78 -2.29 1.29
N THR A 41 10.72 -3.04 1.86
CA THR A 41 12.14 -2.84 1.64
C THR A 41 12.55 -3.04 0.17
N ALA A 42 13.41 -2.15 -0.33
CA ALA A 42 13.89 -2.16 -1.70
C ALA A 42 14.44 -3.53 -2.14
N SER A 43 14.25 -3.87 -3.42
CA SER A 43 14.73 -5.11 -4.04
C SER A 43 14.17 -6.42 -3.46
N LYS A 44 13.15 -6.37 -2.59
CA LYS A 44 12.51 -7.55 -1.99
C LYS A 44 11.08 -7.80 -2.48
N GLU A 45 10.65 -7.11 -3.54
CA GLU A 45 9.27 -7.17 -4.06
C GLU A 45 8.74 -8.60 -4.27
N SER A 46 9.55 -9.51 -4.83
CA SER A 46 9.15 -10.91 -5.05
C SER A 46 8.82 -11.64 -3.73
N PHE A 47 9.66 -11.47 -2.71
CA PHE A 47 9.46 -12.07 -1.39
C PHE A 47 8.27 -11.47 -0.67
N VAL A 48 8.15 -10.14 -0.73
CA VAL A 48 7.07 -9.38 -0.08
C VAL A 48 5.71 -9.79 -0.64
N ARG A 49 5.59 -10.07 -1.94
CA ARG A 49 4.31 -10.52 -2.53
C ARG A 49 3.76 -11.77 -1.84
N ASN A 50 4.59 -12.80 -1.68
CA ASN A 50 4.18 -14.04 -1.03
C ASN A 50 3.92 -13.82 0.46
N GLU A 51 4.76 -13.02 1.10
CA GLU A 51 4.63 -12.66 2.50
C GLU A 51 3.32 -11.94 2.82
N VAL A 52 2.91 -10.98 1.97
CA VAL A 52 1.63 -10.29 2.10
C VAL A 52 0.46 -11.25 1.97
N TYR A 53 0.46 -12.13 0.97
CA TYR A 53 -0.61 -13.13 0.84
C TYR A 53 -0.68 -14.05 2.06
N ASN A 54 0.47 -14.53 2.53
CA ASN A 54 0.53 -15.39 3.72
C ASN A 54 0.03 -14.66 4.97
N LEU A 55 0.46 -13.41 5.17
CA LEU A 55 0.07 -12.59 6.31
C LEU A 55 -1.44 -12.33 6.30
N LEU A 56 -1.96 -11.77 5.21
CA LEU A 56 -3.36 -11.38 5.11
C LEU A 56 -4.29 -12.60 5.14
N ASN A 57 -3.97 -13.67 4.42
CA ASN A 57 -4.81 -14.87 4.46
C ASN A 57 -4.77 -15.55 5.82
N ARG A 58 -3.61 -15.69 6.47
CA ARG A 58 -3.52 -16.29 7.80
C ARG A 58 -4.46 -15.62 8.80
N PHE A 59 -4.40 -14.30 8.90
CA PHE A 59 -5.25 -13.55 9.84
C PHE A 59 -6.71 -13.48 9.37
N ALA A 60 -6.96 -13.41 8.07
CA ALA A 60 -8.32 -13.41 7.54
C ALA A 60 -9.02 -14.76 7.72
N ASP A 61 -8.29 -15.88 7.60
CA ASP A 61 -8.83 -17.21 7.83
C ASP A 61 -9.14 -17.45 9.31
N GLN A 62 -8.35 -16.87 10.22
CA GLN A 62 -8.62 -16.87 11.66
C GLN A 62 -9.89 -16.08 12.02
N LEU A 63 -10.12 -14.93 11.37
CA LEU A 63 -11.24 -14.04 11.69
C LEU A 63 -12.54 -14.37 10.95
N PHE A 64 -12.43 -14.72 9.67
CA PHE A 64 -13.56 -14.84 8.74
C PHE A 64 -13.75 -16.26 8.20
N GLY A 65 -12.88 -17.20 8.60
CA GLY A 65 -12.88 -18.56 8.09
C GLY A 65 -12.12 -18.73 6.76
N PRO A 66 -11.87 -19.98 6.35
CA PRO A 66 -11.08 -20.28 5.16
C PRO A 66 -11.72 -19.70 3.89
N GLU A 67 -10.90 -19.14 3.01
CA GLU A 67 -11.34 -18.56 1.73
C GLU A 67 -12.08 -19.58 0.85
N PHE A 68 -11.61 -20.83 0.85
CA PHE A 68 -12.24 -21.96 0.18
C PHE A 68 -12.47 -23.07 1.20
N VAL A 69 -13.72 -23.50 1.35
CA VAL A 69 -14.04 -24.70 2.12
C VAL A 69 -13.74 -25.89 1.22
N GLU A 70 -12.68 -26.63 1.50
CA GLU A 70 -12.49 -27.95 0.90
C GLU A 70 -13.60 -28.86 1.45
N GLU A 71 -14.60 -29.18 0.62
CA GLU A 71 -15.54 -30.26 0.96
C GLU A 71 -14.73 -31.53 1.20
N LYS A 72 -14.81 -32.06 2.43
CA LYS A 72 -14.17 -33.31 2.84
C LYS A 72 -14.38 -34.36 1.76
N GLN A 73 -13.29 -34.90 1.23
CA GLN A 73 -13.30 -36.07 0.38
C GLN A 73 -14.14 -37.16 1.07
N LEU A 74 -15.25 -37.52 0.45
CA LEU A 74 -15.96 -38.75 0.80
C LEU A 74 -14.99 -39.90 0.54
N ASP A 75 -14.80 -40.79 1.51
CA ASP A 75 -13.97 -42.00 1.37
C ASP A 75 -14.53 -42.87 0.23
N VAL A 76 -13.97 -42.77 -0.98
CA VAL A 76 -14.35 -43.60 -2.12
C VAL A 76 -13.43 -44.82 -2.17
N ASN A 77 -13.94 -45.95 -1.64
CA ASN A 77 -13.31 -47.27 -1.68
C ASN A 77 -13.59 -48.04 -2.98
N ASP A 78 -13.73 -47.37 -4.13
CA ASP A 78 -14.02 -48.04 -5.42
C ASP A 78 -13.06 -47.61 -6.54
N LEU A 79 -12.19 -48.54 -6.94
CA LEU A 79 -11.07 -48.37 -7.87
C LEU A 79 -11.46 -48.18 -9.34
N ASN A 80 -12.75 -48.00 -9.67
CA ASN A 80 -13.24 -47.73 -11.03
C ASN A 80 -13.53 -46.23 -11.29
N ASP A 81 -13.25 -45.36 -10.32
CA ASP A 81 -13.63 -43.93 -10.34
C ASP A 81 -12.42 -42.97 -10.49
N LEU A 82 -11.26 -43.48 -10.93
CA LEU A 82 -10.02 -42.69 -11.04
C LEU A 82 -10.09 -41.56 -12.08
N ASP A 83 -10.68 -41.83 -13.25
CA ASP A 83 -10.85 -40.82 -14.30
C ASP A 83 -11.91 -39.76 -13.91
N SER A 84 -13.00 -40.17 -13.24
CA SER A 84 -14.02 -39.22 -12.76
C SER A 84 -13.52 -38.40 -11.56
N ALA A 85 -12.70 -39.00 -10.68
CA ALA A 85 -12.01 -38.27 -9.62
C ALA A 85 -11.04 -37.22 -10.20
N LEU A 86 -10.26 -37.58 -11.23
CA LEU A 86 -9.34 -36.66 -11.91
C LEU A 86 -10.09 -35.53 -12.64
N GLU A 87 -11.22 -35.83 -13.29
CA GLU A 87 -12.09 -34.80 -13.88
C GLU A 87 -12.68 -33.87 -12.81
N SER A 88 -13.13 -34.40 -11.67
CA SER A 88 -13.62 -33.58 -10.57
C SER A 88 -12.53 -32.69 -9.96
N GLU A 89 -11.29 -33.19 -9.85
CA GLU A 89 -10.14 -32.41 -9.39
C GLU A 89 -9.74 -31.33 -10.39
N THR A 90 -9.72 -31.65 -11.69
CA THR A 90 -9.39 -30.66 -12.74
C THR A 90 -10.46 -29.59 -12.88
N MET A 91 -11.74 -29.93 -12.67
CA MET A 91 -12.84 -28.95 -12.59
C MET A 91 -12.68 -28.04 -11.37
N LYS A 92 -12.43 -28.59 -10.17
CA LYS A 92 -12.16 -27.80 -8.95
C LYS A 92 -10.93 -26.91 -9.09
N LEU A 93 -9.85 -27.39 -9.73
CA LEU A 93 -8.66 -26.59 -10.03
C LEU A 93 -8.93 -25.46 -11.04
N ASN A 94 -9.87 -25.64 -11.96
CA ASN A 94 -10.28 -24.61 -12.91
C ASN A 94 -11.27 -23.60 -12.29
N GLU A 95 -12.15 -24.04 -11.40
CA GLU A 95 -13.05 -23.17 -10.64
C GLU A 95 -12.29 -22.29 -9.64
N THR A 96 -11.33 -22.85 -8.91
CA THR A 96 -10.45 -22.09 -8.01
C THR A 96 -9.57 -21.06 -8.75
N LYS A 97 -9.21 -21.32 -10.02
CA LYS A 97 -8.54 -20.33 -10.89
C LYS A 97 -9.47 -19.22 -11.39
N LYS A 98 -10.78 -19.46 -11.44
CA LYS A 98 -11.80 -18.50 -11.89
C LYS A 98 -12.46 -17.74 -10.73
N ALA A 99 -12.37 -18.27 -9.51
CA ALA A 99 -12.94 -17.63 -8.33
C ALA A 99 -12.20 -16.33 -8.00
N VAL A 100 -12.98 -15.29 -7.68
CA VAL A 100 -12.44 -13.99 -7.26
C VAL A 100 -11.79 -14.17 -5.89
N ARG A 101 -10.46 -14.06 -5.85
CA ARG A 101 -9.69 -14.16 -4.60
C ARG A 101 -9.97 -12.98 -3.67
N ARG A 102 -9.90 -13.21 -2.36
CA ARG A 102 -10.08 -12.25 -1.26
C ARG A 102 -9.09 -11.09 -1.33
N PHE A 103 -7.87 -11.36 -1.78
CA PHE A 103 -6.80 -10.37 -1.93
C PHE A 103 -6.18 -10.47 -3.32
N ARG A 104 -5.96 -9.31 -3.95
CA ARG A 104 -5.28 -9.20 -5.24
C ARG A 104 -4.30 -8.05 -5.23
N ILE A 105 -3.01 -8.37 -5.37
CA ILE A 105 -1.97 -7.35 -5.52
C ILE A 105 -2.06 -6.69 -6.90
N VAL A 106 -2.08 -5.36 -6.92
CA VAL A 106 -2.01 -4.50 -8.11
C VAL A 106 -0.89 -3.48 -7.92
N LYS A 107 -0.36 -2.96 -9.03
CA LYS A 107 0.73 -1.99 -9.00
C LYS A 107 0.22 -0.64 -8.51
N SER A 108 0.90 -0.06 -7.53
CA SER A 108 0.66 1.32 -7.09
C SER A 108 1.24 2.34 -8.07
N GLY A 109 2.30 1.97 -8.79
CA GLY A 109 3.08 2.83 -9.69
C GLY A 109 4.00 3.82 -8.98
N THR A 110 4.36 3.51 -7.74
CA THR A 110 5.56 4.03 -7.09
C THR A 110 6.49 2.86 -6.82
N LYS A 111 7.81 3.11 -6.75
CA LYS A 111 8.78 2.08 -6.37
C LYS A 111 8.53 1.67 -4.91
N HIS A 112 8.85 0.42 -4.58
CA HIS A 112 8.83 -0.09 -3.21
C HIS A 112 7.45 -0.04 -2.53
N SER A 113 6.37 -0.04 -3.32
CA SER A 113 5.02 -0.18 -2.81
C SER A 113 4.12 -0.91 -3.80
N PHE A 114 3.02 -1.45 -3.29
CA PHE A 114 1.91 -1.93 -4.10
C PHE A 114 0.61 -1.76 -3.35
N PHE A 115 -0.49 -1.89 -4.09
CA PHE A 115 -1.83 -1.89 -3.53
C PHE A 115 -2.37 -3.31 -3.53
N VAL A 116 -3.08 -3.69 -2.49
CA VAL A 116 -3.78 -4.97 -2.39
C VAL A 116 -5.26 -4.65 -2.40
N ASN A 117 -5.92 -4.93 -3.52
CA ASN A 117 -7.38 -4.85 -3.59
C ASN A 117 -8.00 -6.01 -2.82
N THR A 118 -9.07 -5.75 -2.07
CA THR A 118 -9.77 -6.79 -1.31
C THR A 118 -11.26 -6.86 -1.65
N THR A 119 -11.85 -8.05 -1.49
CA THR A 119 -13.31 -8.24 -1.54
C THR A 119 -13.97 -8.13 -0.17
N LEU A 120 -13.18 -8.03 0.91
CA LEU A 120 -13.69 -7.86 2.28
C LEU A 120 -14.46 -6.53 2.41
N SER A 121 -15.42 -6.44 3.34
CA SER A 121 -16.04 -5.15 3.65
C SER A 121 -15.03 -4.16 4.26
N LEU A 122 -15.34 -2.87 4.27
CA LEU A 122 -14.50 -1.85 4.93
C LEU A 122 -14.30 -2.15 6.41
N THR A 123 -15.37 -2.53 7.12
CA THR A 123 -15.31 -2.92 8.54
C THR A 123 -14.41 -4.13 8.75
N SER A 124 -14.57 -5.18 7.94
CA SER A 124 -13.74 -6.39 8.03
C SER A 124 -12.26 -6.09 7.70
N THR A 125 -12.00 -5.16 6.77
CA THR A 125 -10.65 -4.71 6.41
C THR A 125 -9.95 -4.05 7.61
N ASN A 126 -10.66 -3.18 8.34
CA ASN A 126 -10.12 -2.54 9.54
C ASN A 126 -9.93 -3.53 10.68
N GLN A 127 -10.90 -4.40 10.93
CA GLN A 127 -10.79 -5.49 11.92
C GLN A 127 -9.57 -6.38 11.66
N LEU A 128 -9.31 -6.72 10.38
CA LEU A 128 -8.16 -7.52 9.99
C LEU A 128 -6.84 -6.83 10.36
N ILE A 129 -6.69 -5.55 10.03
CA ILE A 129 -5.46 -4.82 10.37
C ILE A 129 -5.31 -4.66 11.87
N GLU A 130 -6.37 -4.27 12.57
CA GLU A 130 -6.32 -4.11 14.02
C GLU A 130 -5.89 -5.42 14.68
N ASN A 131 -6.42 -6.56 14.24
CA ASN A 131 -5.99 -7.86 14.74
C ASN A 131 -4.52 -8.15 14.45
N ILE A 132 -4.02 -7.86 13.23
CA ILE A 132 -2.60 -8.04 12.88
C ILE A 132 -1.70 -7.22 13.83
N PHE A 133 -2.02 -5.95 14.03
CA PHE A 133 -1.21 -5.04 14.84
C PHE A 133 -1.33 -5.34 16.33
N GLN A 134 -2.53 -5.60 16.84
CA GLN A 134 -2.76 -5.99 18.23
C GLN A 134 -2.08 -7.32 18.56
N THR A 135 -2.20 -8.33 17.69
CA THR A 135 -1.50 -9.62 17.87
C THR A 135 0.01 -9.41 17.87
N SER A 136 0.55 -8.57 16.98
CA SER A 136 1.98 -8.24 16.96
C SER A 136 2.44 -7.62 18.28
N ILE A 137 1.66 -6.68 18.84
CA ILE A 137 1.97 -6.03 20.12
C ILE A 137 1.90 -7.05 21.27
N GLN A 138 0.83 -7.85 21.33
CA GLN A 138 0.57 -8.78 22.43
C GLN A 138 1.60 -9.91 22.47
N THR A 139 1.90 -10.51 21.31
CA THR A 139 2.86 -11.62 21.19
C THR A 139 4.30 -11.14 21.19
N LYS A 140 4.54 -9.84 20.94
CA LYS A 140 5.85 -9.24 20.67
C LYS A 140 6.57 -9.90 19.48
N GLU A 141 5.84 -10.58 18.60
CA GLU A 141 6.41 -11.27 17.43
C GLU A 141 6.40 -10.39 16.18
N GLN A 142 7.45 -10.51 15.37
CA GLN A 142 7.49 -9.90 14.05
C GLN A 142 6.78 -10.82 13.04
N HIS A 143 5.59 -10.42 12.60
CA HIS A 143 4.83 -11.18 11.59
C HIS A 143 5.26 -10.92 10.15
N SER A 144 6.20 -9.99 9.94
CA SER A 144 6.81 -9.74 8.64
C SER A 144 8.29 -9.34 8.78
N ARG A 145 9.10 -9.72 7.79
CA ARG A 145 10.50 -9.35 7.62
C ARG A 145 10.70 -8.15 6.70
N TYR A 146 9.91 -8.03 5.63
CA TYR A 146 10.16 -7.04 4.57
C TYR A 146 9.05 -6.01 4.39
N ILE A 147 7.87 -6.23 5.00
CA ILE A 147 6.79 -5.25 5.00
C ILE A 147 7.14 -4.15 5.99
N GLU A 148 7.22 -2.91 5.50
CA GLU A 148 7.47 -1.75 6.33
C GLU A 148 6.13 -1.19 6.83
N ARG A 149 5.25 -0.76 5.91
CA ARG A 149 3.95 -0.20 6.25
C ARG A 149 2.83 -1.05 5.69
N LEU A 150 1.81 -1.30 6.51
CA LEU A 150 0.56 -1.95 6.12
C LEU A 150 -0.61 -1.04 6.49
N LEU A 151 -1.10 -0.25 5.53
CA LEU A 151 -2.12 0.77 5.77
C LEU A 151 -3.47 0.38 5.14
N PRO A 152 -4.61 0.47 5.85
CA PRO A 152 -5.91 0.25 5.24
C PRO A 152 -6.25 1.43 4.33
N ILE A 153 -6.76 1.16 3.15
CA ILE A 153 -7.31 2.17 2.24
C ILE A 153 -8.81 1.93 2.15
N ALA A 154 -9.58 2.90 2.64
CA ALA A 154 -11.02 2.84 2.64
C ALA A 154 -11.60 3.30 1.29
N PHE A 155 -11.00 4.33 0.69
CA PHE A 155 -11.51 4.90 -0.56
C PHE A 155 -10.40 5.27 -1.53
N VAL A 156 -10.71 5.16 -2.82
CA VAL A 156 -9.86 5.63 -3.91
C VAL A 156 -10.66 6.53 -4.85
N CYS A 157 -10.19 7.76 -5.05
CA CYS A 157 -10.73 8.70 -6.03
C CYS A 157 -9.63 9.25 -6.94
N LYS A 158 -10.01 10.02 -7.97
CA LYS A 158 -9.04 10.73 -8.80
C LYS A 158 -8.44 11.90 -8.02
N ALA A 159 -7.24 12.30 -8.40
CA ALA A 159 -6.54 13.46 -7.84
C ALA A 159 -7.08 14.80 -8.37
N TYR A 160 -8.40 15.01 -8.20
CA TYR A 160 -9.11 16.24 -8.52
C TYR A 160 -9.99 16.66 -7.34
N ASP A 161 -10.07 17.96 -7.08
CA ASP A 161 -10.83 18.53 -5.96
C ASP A 161 -12.30 18.10 -5.99
N ASP A 162 -12.94 18.17 -7.16
CA ASP A 162 -14.34 17.77 -7.34
C ASP A 162 -14.60 16.31 -6.98
N ASP A 163 -13.67 15.42 -7.35
CA ASP A 163 -13.79 13.99 -7.06
C ASP A 163 -13.60 13.70 -5.57
N LEU A 164 -12.71 14.43 -4.90
CA LEU A 164 -12.55 14.35 -3.45
C LEU A 164 -13.81 14.86 -2.73
N ARG A 165 -14.35 16.02 -3.10
CA ARG A 165 -15.58 16.58 -2.51
C ARG A 165 -16.77 15.66 -2.71
N LYS A 166 -16.96 15.13 -3.92
CA LYS A 166 -18.01 14.14 -4.22
C LYS A 166 -17.89 12.89 -3.38
N LEU A 167 -16.68 12.44 -3.07
CA LEU A 167 -16.44 11.27 -2.22
C LEU A 167 -16.78 11.59 -0.76
N ILE A 168 -16.29 12.71 -0.23
CA ILE A 168 -16.53 13.12 1.15
C ILE A 168 -18.03 13.23 1.43
N ILE A 169 -18.82 13.81 0.51
CA ILE A 169 -20.27 13.99 0.66
C ILE A 169 -21.02 12.65 0.83
N ARG A 170 -20.48 11.52 0.35
CA ARG A 170 -21.16 10.23 0.42
C ARG A 170 -21.39 9.79 1.86
N LYS A 171 -22.57 9.20 2.10
CA LYS A 171 -22.96 8.64 3.39
C LYS A 171 -21.97 7.58 3.88
N GLU A 172 -21.49 6.74 2.96
CA GLU A 172 -20.51 5.67 3.22
C GLU A 172 -19.21 6.20 3.85
N PHE A 173 -18.77 7.39 3.47
CA PHE A 173 -17.55 8.01 4.02
C PHE A 173 -17.72 8.32 5.50
N VAL A 174 -18.86 8.92 5.85
CA VAL A 174 -19.21 9.26 7.23
C VAL A 174 -19.48 8.02 8.05
N GLU A 175 -20.27 7.08 7.53
CA GLU A 175 -20.53 5.80 8.19
C GLU A 175 -19.23 5.05 8.51
N HIS A 176 -18.24 5.12 7.61
CA HIS A 176 -16.94 4.52 7.87
C HIS A 176 -16.19 5.18 9.03
N ILE A 177 -16.17 6.52 9.10
CA ILE A 177 -15.59 7.26 10.24
C ILE A 177 -16.28 6.86 11.55
N LEU A 178 -17.62 6.84 11.55
CA LEU A 178 -18.40 6.49 12.74
C LEU A 178 -18.19 5.03 13.14
N SER A 179 -18.01 4.12 12.18
CA SER A 179 -17.78 2.69 12.45
C SER A 179 -16.44 2.37 13.13
N LEU A 180 -15.49 3.32 13.10
CA LEU A 180 -14.18 3.16 13.73
C LEU A 180 -14.19 3.55 15.21
N ILE A 181 -15.19 4.32 15.63
CA ILE A 181 -15.37 4.76 17.01
C ILE A 181 -16.09 3.66 17.77
N ASP A 182 -15.45 3.17 18.83
CA ASP A 182 -16.04 2.14 19.68
C ASP A 182 -16.99 2.80 20.69
N GLY A 183 -18.02 2.07 21.13
CA GLY A 183 -18.91 2.57 22.21
C GLY A 183 -18.21 2.82 23.55
N ASN A 184 -16.96 2.36 23.69
CA ASN A 184 -16.10 2.58 24.86
C ASN A 184 -15.21 3.83 24.70
N ASP A 185 -15.19 4.47 23.54
CA ASP A 185 -14.49 5.74 23.38
C ASP A 185 -15.20 6.79 24.22
N ASN A 186 -14.49 7.39 25.16
CA ASN A 186 -15.01 8.47 25.99
C ASN A 186 -15.18 9.72 25.12
N LEU A 187 -16.33 9.84 24.44
CA LEU A 187 -16.68 11.02 23.66
C LEU A 187 -17.11 12.14 24.61
N THR A 188 -16.23 13.12 24.80
CA THR A 188 -16.60 14.37 25.46
C THR A 188 -17.58 15.12 24.57
N ASP A 189 -18.78 15.42 25.07
CA ASP A 189 -19.82 16.18 24.36
C ASP A 189 -20.19 15.61 22.97
N ASN A 190 -20.18 14.28 22.81
CA ASN A 190 -20.37 13.63 21.50
C ASN A 190 -19.45 14.22 20.41
N THR A 191 -18.21 14.56 20.76
CA THR A 191 -17.22 15.07 19.81
C THR A 191 -16.25 13.97 19.42
N ILE A 192 -16.04 13.77 18.12
CA ILE A 192 -14.93 12.97 17.58
C ILE A 192 -13.81 13.92 17.18
N TRP A 193 -12.63 13.66 17.76
CA TRP A 193 -11.42 14.40 17.45
C TRP A 193 -10.67 13.76 16.29
N PHE A 194 -10.42 14.53 15.23
CA PHE A 194 -9.73 14.04 14.04
C PHE A 194 -8.57 14.94 13.61
N ASP A 195 -7.68 14.39 12.78
CA ASP A 195 -6.72 15.18 12.00
C ASP A 195 -6.59 14.60 10.59
N VAL A 196 -5.99 15.38 9.70
CA VAL A 196 -5.82 15.03 8.29
C VAL A 196 -4.36 15.26 7.90
N GLN A 197 -3.76 14.29 7.21
CA GLN A 197 -2.39 14.39 6.71
C GLN A 197 -2.34 13.95 5.24
N ALA A 198 -1.81 14.81 4.39
CA ALA A 198 -1.64 14.53 2.97
C ALA A 198 -0.17 14.31 2.61
N LYS A 199 0.09 13.20 1.92
CA LYS A 199 1.38 12.89 1.29
C LYS A 199 1.21 12.74 -0.21
N LYS A 200 2.23 13.14 -0.96
CA LYS A 200 2.28 12.97 -2.41
C LYS A 200 3.42 12.06 -2.82
N SER A 201 3.24 11.35 -3.92
CA SER A 201 4.28 10.57 -4.58
C SER A 201 4.03 10.58 -6.09
N ASN A 202 5.02 11.02 -6.85
CA ASN A 202 4.93 11.14 -8.32
C ASN A 202 3.71 11.98 -8.77
N ASN A 203 3.41 13.07 -8.06
CA ASN A 203 2.39 14.06 -8.43
C ASN A 203 2.89 15.47 -8.07
N THR A 204 2.95 16.34 -9.08
CA THR A 204 3.40 17.74 -8.94
C THR A 204 2.24 18.74 -8.91
N GLN A 205 1.07 18.37 -9.42
CA GLN A 205 -0.05 19.30 -9.65
C GLN A 205 -0.82 19.65 -8.38
N VAL A 206 -1.00 18.70 -7.47
CA VAL A 206 -1.88 18.88 -6.30
C VAL A 206 -1.06 19.37 -5.11
N LYS A 207 -1.55 20.35 -4.34
CA LYS A 207 -0.91 20.80 -3.09
C LYS A 207 -1.45 20.02 -1.90
N SER A 208 -0.57 19.48 -1.04
CA SER A 208 -0.96 18.66 0.12
C SER A 208 -1.84 19.45 1.09
N SER A 209 -1.44 20.68 1.44
CA SER A 209 -2.17 21.57 2.34
C SER A 209 -3.58 21.87 1.85
N HIS A 210 -3.75 22.06 0.53
CA HIS A 210 -5.05 22.31 -0.09
C HIS A 210 -6.00 21.11 0.06
N LEU A 211 -5.50 19.89 -0.15
CA LEU A 211 -6.32 18.67 0.06
C LEU A 211 -6.74 18.50 1.52
N GLU A 212 -5.83 18.77 2.45
CA GLU A 212 -6.15 18.76 3.88
C GLU A 212 -7.24 19.77 4.20
N GLU A 213 -7.09 21.02 3.73
CA GLU A 213 -8.07 22.10 3.96
C GLU A 213 -9.46 21.75 3.42
N ILE A 214 -9.56 21.20 2.20
CA ILE A 214 -10.82 20.72 1.63
C ILE A 214 -11.48 19.72 2.58
N LEU A 215 -10.74 18.70 3.02
CA LEU A 215 -11.32 17.63 3.83
C LEU A 215 -11.70 18.12 5.23
N ILE A 216 -10.87 18.96 5.84
CA ILE A 216 -11.13 19.54 7.16
C ILE A 216 -12.35 20.45 7.13
N SER A 217 -12.43 21.37 6.17
CA SER A 217 -13.54 22.32 6.05
C SER A 217 -14.86 21.59 5.79
N ASP A 218 -14.87 20.60 4.89
CA ASP A 218 -16.05 19.80 4.58
C ASP A 218 -16.48 18.92 5.77
N LEU A 219 -15.56 18.38 6.57
CA LEU A 219 -15.90 17.58 7.75
C LEU A 219 -16.40 18.43 8.92
N ILE A 220 -15.79 19.58 9.21
CA ILE A 220 -16.19 20.46 10.32
C ILE A 220 -17.53 21.13 10.03
N SER A 221 -17.84 21.42 8.75
CA SER A 221 -19.10 22.07 8.35
C SER A 221 -20.32 21.15 8.44
N ARG A 222 -20.14 19.86 8.71
CA ARG A 222 -21.26 18.89 8.82
C ARG A 222 -22.10 19.15 10.05
N LYS A 223 -23.41 19.00 9.88
CA LYS A 223 -24.36 19.09 10.97
C LYS A 223 -24.31 17.83 11.82
N ALA A 224 -24.55 17.99 13.12
CA ALA A 224 -24.58 16.87 14.05
C ALA A 224 -25.67 15.83 13.69
N GLU A 225 -26.77 16.27 13.10
CA GLU A 225 -27.87 15.41 12.63
C GLU A 225 -27.40 14.39 11.58
N ASP A 226 -26.50 14.79 10.68
CA ASP A 226 -25.92 13.92 9.65
C ASP A 226 -24.87 12.94 10.21
N LEU A 227 -24.46 13.16 11.46
CA LEU A 227 -23.39 12.45 12.17
C LEU A 227 -23.93 11.68 13.39
N ASN A 228 -25.20 11.27 13.36
CA ASN A 228 -25.87 10.55 14.46
C ASN A 228 -25.77 11.28 15.82
N GLY A 229 -25.86 12.62 15.83
CA GLY A 229 -25.74 13.45 17.03
C GLY A 229 -24.31 13.76 17.46
N THR A 230 -23.33 13.43 16.61
CA THR A 230 -21.90 13.60 16.88
C THR A 230 -21.36 14.84 16.16
N THR A 231 -20.32 15.48 16.68
CA THR A 231 -19.64 16.61 16.03
C THR A 231 -18.18 16.25 15.73
N LEU A 232 -17.67 16.62 14.55
CA LEU A 232 -16.26 16.44 14.20
C LEU A 232 -15.46 17.71 14.56
N LYS A 233 -14.38 17.57 15.33
CA LYS A 233 -13.46 18.68 15.65
C LYS A 233 -12.01 18.27 15.40
N ARG A 234 -11.17 19.25 15.06
CA ARG A 234 -9.75 19.00 14.76
C ARG A 234 -8.89 19.00 16.03
N ASP A 235 -8.04 17.98 16.18
CA ASP A 235 -6.94 17.95 17.16
C ASP A 235 -5.67 17.38 16.52
N TYR A 236 -4.63 18.21 16.41
CA TYR A 236 -3.34 17.84 15.81
C TYR A 236 -2.45 17.00 16.74
N LYS A 237 -2.67 17.08 18.06
CA LYS A 237 -1.79 16.47 19.05
C LYS A 237 -2.25 15.06 19.39
N LYS A 238 -3.55 14.87 19.60
CA LYS A 238 -4.13 13.59 20.02
C LYS A 238 -5.45 13.30 19.27
N PRO A 239 -5.42 13.15 17.94
CA PRO A 239 -6.60 12.74 17.20
C PRO A 239 -7.02 11.31 17.57
N GLN A 240 -8.33 11.08 17.71
CA GLN A 240 -8.90 9.73 17.80
C GLN A 240 -8.86 9.05 16.43
N ILE A 241 -9.20 9.81 15.39
CA ILE A 241 -9.18 9.36 13.99
C ILE A 241 -8.18 10.19 13.19
N LEU A 242 -7.32 9.52 12.45
CA LEU A 242 -6.43 10.16 11.49
C LEU A 242 -6.86 9.78 10.07
N ILE A 243 -7.06 10.79 9.23
CA ILE A 243 -7.39 10.62 7.82
C ILE A 243 -6.14 10.91 6.99
N LEU A 244 -5.60 9.87 6.35
CA LEU A 244 -4.40 9.99 5.53
C LEU A 244 -4.79 10.05 4.05
N LEU A 245 -4.36 11.10 3.36
CA LEU A 245 -4.50 11.25 1.92
C LEU A 245 -3.15 10.93 1.28
N HIS A 246 -3.06 9.86 0.51
CA HIS A 246 -1.85 9.55 -0.26
C HIS A 246 -2.13 9.72 -1.75
N VAL A 247 -1.67 10.83 -2.31
CA VAL A 247 -1.72 11.09 -3.75
C VAL A 247 -0.63 10.29 -4.44
N ILE A 248 -1.01 9.38 -5.32
CA ILE A 248 -0.10 8.59 -6.15
C ILE A 248 -0.49 8.76 -7.61
N ARG A 249 0.40 9.37 -8.41
CA ARG A 249 0.12 9.71 -9.82
C ARG A 249 -1.19 10.50 -9.93
N ASN A 250 -2.24 9.91 -10.49
CA ASN A 250 -3.53 10.55 -10.76
C ASN A 250 -4.67 10.11 -9.82
N VAL A 251 -4.37 9.40 -8.73
CA VAL A 251 -5.35 8.93 -7.74
C VAL A 251 -4.98 9.36 -6.33
N ILE A 252 -5.98 9.48 -5.47
CA ILE A 252 -5.85 9.69 -4.03
C ILE A 252 -6.30 8.42 -3.33
N LEU A 253 -5.41 7.84 -2.53
CA LEU A 253 -5.72 6.75 -1.61
C LEU A 253 -6.08 7.38 -0.26
N ILE A 254 -7.27 7.09 0.25
CA ILE A 254 -7.74 7.63 1.53
C ILE A 254 -7.77 6.51 2.55
N SER A 255 -6.97 6.68 3.59
CA SER A 255 -6.97 5.83 4.79
C SER A 255 -7.68 6.57 5.91
N ILE A 256 -8.55 5.87 6.64
CA ILE A 256 -9.22 6.41 7.83
C ILE A 256 -8.90 5.41 8.94
N VAL A 257 -8.13 5.86 9.93
CA VAL A 257 -7.48 4.96 10.89
C VAL A 257 -7.56 5.49 12.32
N LYS A 258 -7.60 4.56 13.28
CA LYS A 258 -7.40 4.82 14.72
C LYS A 258 -6.03 4.33 15.18
N HIS A 259 -5.64 4.64 16.42
CA HIS A 259 -4.41 4.10 17.03
C HIS A 259 -3.11 4.36 16.22
N TYR A 260 -3.04 5.43 15.44
CA TYR A 260 -1.93 5.68 14.52
C TYR A 260 -0.55 5.68 15.20
N GLU A 261 -0.44 6.30 16.38
CA GLU A 261 0.81 6.34 17.14
C GLU A 261 1.11 5.01 17.83
N LEU A 262 0.10 4.35 18.40
CA LEU A 262 0.22 3.02 19.01
C LEU A 262 0.75 1.99 18.00
N PHE A 263 0.26 2.04 16.76
CA PHE A 263 0.68 1.18 15.66
C PHE A 263 1.93 1.71 14.92
N LYS A 264 2.67 2.66 15.51
CA LYS A 264 3.90 3.23 14.96
C LYS A 264 3.75 3.69 13.50
N LYS A 265 2.68 4.43 13.21
CA LYS A 265 2.31 4.90 11.86
C LYS A 265 2.02 3.74 10.90
N TYR A 266 1.38 2.70 11.42
CA TYR A 266 1.10 1.44 10.74
C TYR A 266 2.35 0.76 10.17
N ASN A 267 3.49 0.94 10.86
CA ASN A 267 4.75 0.32 10.49
C ASN A 267 4.90 -1.03 11.20
N LEU A 268 4.69 -2.11 10.45
CA LEU A 268 4.73 -3.46 10.97
C LEU A 268 6.15 -3.87 11.37
N ALA A 269 7.18 -3.38 10.66
CA ALA A 269 8.56 -3.67 10.98
C ALA A 269 9.02 -3.03 12.30
N SER A 270 8.50 -1.85 12.65
CA SER A 270 8.94 -1.11 13.84
C SER A 270 8.12 -1.33 15.10
N ILE A 271 6.96 -2.00 15.02
CA ILE A 271 6.02 -2.09 16.15
C ILE A 271 6.61 -2.78 17.39
N ASN A 272 7.46 -3.78 17.19
CA ASN A 272 8.10 -4.54 18.29
C ASN A 272 9.56 -4.17 18.53
N LEU A 273 10.13 -3.22 17.77
CA LEU A 273 11.50 -2.76 17.98
C LEU A 273 11.64 -1.85 19.21
N THR A 274 10.55 -1.24 19.68
CA THR A 274 10.55 -0.34 20.85
C THR A 274 10.31 -1.05 22.18
N THR A 275 9.93 -2.33 22.17
CA THR A 275 9.60 -3.09 23.40
C THR A 275 10.83 -3.76 24.03
N THR A 276 11.99 -3.71 23.37
CA THR A 276 13.27 -4.24 23.89
C THR A 276 14.06 -3.23 24.73
N VAL A 277 13.56 -2.00 24.88
CA VAL A 277 14.16 -0.96 25.74
C VAL A 277 13.03 -0.31 26.56
N GLY A 278 12.56 -0.98 27.61
CA GLY A 278 11.47 -0.39 28.41
C GLY A 278 10.80 -1.26 29.45
N GLU A 279 11.56 -2.04 30.23
CA GLU A 279 11.13 -2.47 31.58
C GLU A 279 12.28 -2.18 32.56
N LYS A 280 12.37 -0.91 32.97
CA LYS A 280 12.88 -0.56 34.30
C LYS A 280 11.95 0.50 34.88
N VAL A 281 11.38 0.13 36.01
CA VAL A 281 10.57 0.96 36.90
C VAL A 281 11.38 2.19 37.30
N GLU A 282 10.69 3.34 37.34
CA GLU A 282 11.21 4.64 37.76
C GLU A 282 11.73 4.59 39.21
N GLU A 283 12.95 5.07 39.43
CA GLU A 283 13.31 5.89 40.59
C GLU A 283 14.39 6.88 40.15
N GLY A 284 14.22 8.14 40.54
CA GLY A 284 14.79 9.31 39.88
C GLY A 284 16.29 9.54 40.01
N GLY A 285 16.78 10.42 39.14
CA GLY A 285 18.13 10.97 39.18
C GLY A 285 18.49 11.59 37.83
N GLU A 286 18.39 12.92 37.75
CA GLU A 286 18.85 13.70 36.61
C GLU A 286 20.37 13.54 36.36
N LYS A 287 20.73 13.72 35.08
CA LYS A 287 22.07 13.85 34.47
C LYS A 287 22.67 12.56 33.92
N GLU A 288 22.52 12.39 32.60
CA GLU A 288 23.59 12.05 31.65
C GLU A 288 23.01 11.98 30.22
N GLU A 289 22.53 13.12 29.72
CA GLU A 289 22.36 13.33 28.28
C GLU A 289 23.57 14.11 27.75
N GLU A 290 24.66 13.39 27.45
CA GLU A 290 25.69 13.83 26.51
C GLU A 290 26.71 12.71 26.34
N GLN A 291 26.48 11.84 25.34
CA GLN A 291 27.48 11.08 24.55
C GLN A 291 26.87 9.79 23.99
N GLN A 292 26.00 9.92 22.98
CA GLN A 292 25.80 8.88 21.95
C GLN A 292 25.04 9.36 20.70
N GLN A 293 25.00 10.68 20.43
CA GLN A 293 24.44 11.25 19.18
C GLN A 293 25.48 11.54 18.08
N GLN A 294 26.71 11.05 18.21
CA GLN A 294 27.75 11.25 17.18
C GLN A 294 28.26 9.92 16.62
N GLN A 295 27.40 9.17 15.92
CA GLN A 295 27.82 8.24 14.86
C GLN A 295 26.62 7.63 14.09
N GLN A 296 25.77 8.48 13.49
CA GLN A 296 25.06 8.14 12.23
C GLN A 296 24.36 9.34 11.56
N LYS A 297 24.85 10.57 11.81
CA LYS A 297 24.49 11.75 11.01
C LYS A 297 25.53 11.95 9.90
N LYS A 298 25.44 11.16 8.84
CA LYS A 298 26.00 11.47 7.50
C LYS A 298 25.33 10.61 6.40
N LYS A 299 24.04 10.84 6.18
CA LYS A 299 23.42 11.09 4.86
C LYS A 299 21.92 11.29 5.06
N ILE A 300 21.33 12.14 4.24
CA ILE A 300 19.99 12.74 4.33
C ILE A 300 20.00 14.09 5.07
N THR A 301 20.72 15.05 4.48
CA THR A 301 20.17 16.38 4.25
C THR A 301 19.50 16.31 2.88
N PHE A 302 18.20 16.60 2.81
CA PHE A 302 17.60 17.15 1.61
C PHE A 302 17.07 18.50 2.06
N ASP A 303 17.85 19.52 1.71
CA ASP A 303 17.40 20.90 1.72
C ASP A 303 16.30 21.04 0.66
N ASP A 304 15.22 21.71 1.06
CA ASP A 304 14.28 22.34 0.15
C ASP A 304 15.04 23.48 -0.53
N ASP A 305 15.24 23.38 -1.85
CA ASP A 305 15.46 24.55 -2.70
C ASP A 305 14.85 24.25 -4.07
N ASP A 306 13.88 25.10 -4.42
CA ASP A 306 13.37 25.31 -5.77
C ASP A 306 14.53 25.85 -6.64
N ASP A 307 14.90 25.14 -7.69
CA ASP A 307 15.66 25.75 -8.80
C ASP A 307 15.27 25.09 -10.13
N ASP A 308 14.66 25.90 -10.99
CA ASP A 308 14.32 25.61 -12.37
C ASP A 308 15.61 25.68 -13.20
N GLY A 309 16.08 24.55 -13.70
CA GLY A 309 17.21 24.46 -14.62
C GLY A 309 16.85 23.64 -15.85
N GLU A 310 16.62 24.34 -16.96
CA GLU A 310 16.56 23.80 -18.31
C GLU A 310 17.90 23.10 -18.64
N GLU A 311 17.87 21.84 -19.05
CA GLU A 311 19.03 21.16 -19.65
C GLU A 311 18.82 21.05 -21.16
N GLU A 312 19.62 21.82 -21.88
CA GLU A 312 19.84 21.73 -23.33
C GLU A 312 20.54 20.40 -23.65
N GLU A 313 20.01 19.66 -24.63
CA GLU A 313 20.67 18.49 -25.22
C GLU A 313 21.76 18.96 -26.19
N GLU A 314 23.04 18.80 -25.83
CA GLU A 314 24.14 18.85 -26.79
C GLU A 314 24.33 17.46 -27.44
N GLU A 315 24.17 17.43 -28.77
CA GLU A 315 24.45 16.27 -29.63
C GLU A 315 25.97 16.10 -29.80
N GLU A 316 26.51 14.94 -29.41
CA GLU A 316 27.84 14.48 -29.84
C GLU A 316 27.71 13.61 -31.10
N ASP A 317 27.93 14.22 -32.28
CA ASP A 317 28.18 13.51 -33.53
C ASP A 317 29.70 13.25 -33.68
N GLY A 318 30.09 11.99 -33.50
CA GLY A 318 31.42 11.49 -33.84
C GLY A 318 31.49 11.04 -35.30
N VAL A 319 32.33 11.70 -36.09
CA VAL A 319 32.72 11.25 -37.44
C VAL A 319 34.25 11.11 -37.48
N ASP A 320 34.70 9.87 -37.71
CA ASP A 320 36.10 9.51 -37.97
C ASP A 320 36.35 9.32 -39.49
N ASP A 321 37.61 9.61 -39.88
CA ASP A 321 38.32 9.37 -41.15
C ASP A 321 37.86 10.15 -42.41
N ASP A 322 38.74 10.73 -43.25
CA ASP A 322 40.00 10.17 -43.77
C ASP A 322 40.93 11.28 -44.34
N LYS A 323 42.25 11.06 -44.21
CA LYS A 323 43.43 11.45 -45.04
C LYS A 323 43.44 12.70 -45.95
N GLU A 324 44.51 13.52 -45.87
CA GLU A 324 45.63 13.53 -46.84
C GLU A 324 46.79 14.49 -46.47
N GLU A 325 47.96 14.16 -46.99
CA GLU A 325 49.30 14.74 -46.79
C GLU A 325 49.43 16.22 -47.19
N THR A 326 50.35 16.97 -46.55
CA THR A 326 51.59 17.45 -47.19
C THR A 326 52.50 18.25 -46.26
N LYS A 327 53.80 18.06 -46.46
CA LYS A 327 54.94 18.76 -45.86
C LYS A 327 55.06 20.20 -46.37
N ASP A 328 55.54 21.12 -45.53
CA ASP A 328 56.74 21.94 -45.75
C ASP A 328 56.73 23.19 -44.85
N LYS A 329 57.59 23.21 -43.82
CA LYS A 329 58.75 24.12 -43.70
C LYS A 329 59.46 23.99 -42.34
#